data_AF-D8M4L3-F1
#
_entry.id   AF-D8M4L3-F1
#
_cell.length_a   1.000
_cell.length_b   1.000
_cell.length_c   1.000
_cell.angle_alpha   90.00
_cell.angle_beta   90.00
_cell.angle_gamma   90.00
#
_symmetry.space_group_name_H-M   'P 1'
#
loop_
_entity.id
_entity.type
_entity.pdbx_description
1 polymer ?
#
loop_
_entity_poly.entity_id
_entity_poly.type
_entity_poly.pdbx_seq_one_letter_code
_entity_poly.pdbx_strand_id
1 'polypeptide(L)'
;MCFSIPLFSHPLRHMILDLMGDSMHKYWKVAIVTIVIISIDTIVAIVAKNLGTVLGITGAIGSSTIMMILPSIMYLRYLVKAKKTNNVLLVALSLCILILGVVFGTLGTIATIQQS
;
A
#
# COMPACT_ATOMS: atom_id res chain seq x y z
N MET A 1 -1.41 13.33 -19.60
CA MET A 1 -2.12 12.85 -18.40
C MET A 1 -3.35 12.00 -18.73
N CYS A 2 -4.17 12.34 -19.74
CA CYS A 2 -5.44 11.65 -20.02
C CYS A 2 -5.34 10.15 -20.39
N PHE A 3 -4.24 9.71 -21.00
CA PHE A 3 -4.03 8.28 -21.34
C PHE A 3 -3.38 7.46 -20.22
N SER A 4 -2.65 8.10 -19.30
CA SER A 4 -1.95 7.40 -18.22
C SER A 4 -2.90 6.91 -17.14
N ILE A 5 -3.94 7.68 -16.83
CA ILE A 5 -4.94 7.36 -15.80
C ILE A 5 -5.68 6.05 -16.09
N PRO A 6 -6.23 5.80 -17.30
CA PRO A 6 -6.87 4.52 -17.61
C PRO A 6 -5.86 3.37 -17.66
N LEU A 7 -4.62 3.63 -18.11
CA LEU A 7 -3.57 2.62 -18.17
C LEU A 7 -3.17 2.13 -16.77
N PHE A 8 -3.01 3.03 -15.79
CA PHE A 8 -2.72 2.67 -14.39
C PHE A 8 -3.92 2.10 -13.65
N SER A 9 -5.14 2.58 -13.95
CA SER A 9 -6.36 2.09 -13.31
C SER A 9 -6.67 0.63 -13.66
N HIS A 10 -6.28 0.16 -14.84
CA HIS A 10 -6.57 -1.21 -15.29
C HIS A 10 -6.02 -2.28 -14.32
N PRO A 11 -4.69 -2.37 -14.04
CA PRO A 11 -4.16 -3.34 -13.08
C PRO A 11 -4.68 -3.11 -11.66
N LEU A 12 -4.94 -1.86 -11.28
CA LEU A 12 -5.45 -1.48 -9.96
C LEU A 12 -6.83 -2.08 -9.68
N ARG A 13 -7.74 -2.03 -10.66
CA ARG A 13 -9.08 -2.63 -10.57
C ARG A 13 -9.00 -4.15 -10.43
N HIS A 14 -8.12 -4.79 -11.19
CA HIS A 14 -7.91 -6.24 -11.08
C HIS A 14 -7.38 -6.63 -9.69
N MET A 15 -6.42 -5.89 -9.14
CA MET A 15 -5.91 -6.12 -7.79
C MET A 15 -6.99 -5.97 -6.71
N ILE A 16 -7.84 -4.95 -6.80
CA ILE A 16 -8.93 -4.72 -5.82
C ILE A 16 -9.98 -5.84 -5.91
N LEU A 17 -10.35 -6.26 -7.12
CA LEU A 17 -11.31 -7.34 -7.32
C LEU A 17 -10.78 -8.69 -6.80
N ASP A 18 -9.50 -8.96 -7.02
CA ASP A 18 -8.83 -10.16 -6.52
C ASP A 18 -8.73 -10.13 -4.98
N LEU A 19 -8.47 -8.96 -4.39
CA LEU A 19 -8.48 -8.76 -2.94
C LEU A 19 -9.87 -8.98 -2.32
N MET A 20 -10.94 -8.61 -3.03
CA MET A 20 -12.33 -8.86 -2.61
C MET A 20 -12.75 -10.34 -2.76
N GLY A 21 -11.89 -11.20 -3.33
CA GLY A 21 -12.19 -12.62 -3.53
C GLY A 21 -13.19 -12.88 -4.66
N ASP A 22 -13.45 -11.89 -5.51
CA ASP A 22 -14.41 -11.99 -6.61
C ASP A 22 -13.71 -12.35 -7.92
N SER A 23 -13.67 -13.64 -8.24
CA SER A 23 -13.12 -14.12 -9.51
C SER A 23 -14.05 -13.85 -10.72
N MET A 24 -15.32 -13.54 -10.46
CA MET A 24 -16.33 -13.24 -11.47
C MET A 24 -16.27 -11.76 -11.86
N HIS A 25 -15.64 -11.49 -13.00
CA HIS A 25 -15.44 -10.16 -13.61
C HIS A 25 -16.74 -9.56 -14.15
N LYS A 26 -17.74 -9.38 -13.29
CA LYS A 26 -18.99 -8.71 -13.65
C LYS A 26 -18.68 -7.23 -13.92
N TYR A 27 -19.01 -6.77 -15.13
CA TYR A 27 -18.80 -5.38 -15.58
C TYR A 27 -19.32 -4.34 -14.57
N TRP A 28 -20.40 -4.65 -13.85
CA TRP A 28 -20.95 -3.77 -12.83
C TRP A 28 -20.03 -3.56 -11.61
N LYS A 29 -19.33 -4.60 -11.15
CA LYS A 29 -18.37 -4.48 -10.04
C LYS A 29 -17.14 -3.67 -10.45
N VAL A 30 -16.66 -3.87 -11.67
CA VAL A 30 -15.55 -3.08 -12.24
C VAL A 30 -15.93 -1.59 -12.31
N ALA A 31 -17.16 -1.28 -12.73
CA ALA A 31 -17.66 0.09 -12.79
C ALA A 31 -17.74 0.72 -11.39
N ILE A 32 -18.24 0.00 -10.39
CA ILE A 32 -18.29 0.48 -9.00
C ILE A 32 -16.89 0.78 -8.47
N VAL A 33 -15.92 -0.13 -8.63
CA VAL A 33 -14.53 0.09 -8.19
C VAL A 33 -13.93 1.32 -8.88
N THR A 34 -14.22 1.51 -10.15
CA THR A 34 -13.77 2.69 -10.91
C THR A 34 -14.32 3.99 -10.34
N ILE A 35 -15.62 4.03 -10.05
CA ILE A 35 -16.29 5.20 -9.48
C ILE A 35 -15.69 5.51 -8.10
N VAL A 36 -15.46 4.49 -7.28
CA VAL A 36 -14.85 4.65 -5.95
C VAL A 36 -13.44 5.25 -6.07
N ILE A 37 -12.58 4.70 -6.94
CA ILE A 37 -11.22 5.24 -7.14
C ILE A 37 -11.26 6.72 -7.56
N ILE A 38 -12.09 7.06 -8.55
CA ILE A 38 -12.21 8.45 -9.05
C ILE A 38 -12.77 9.37 -7.96
N SER A 39 -13.75 8.91 -7.18
CA SER A 39 -14.33 9.70 -6.10
C SER A 39 -13.29 10.02 -5.01
N ILE A 40 -12.46 9.04 -4.63
CA ILE A 40 -11.39 9.24 -3.65
C ILE A 40 -10.34 10.22 -4.19
N ASP A 41 -9.91 10.04 -5.44
CA ASP A 41 -8.96 10.96 -6.09
C ASP A 41 -9.49 12.40 -6.11
N THR A 42 -10.77 12.57 -6.44
CA THR A 42 -11.44 13.88 -6.43
C THR A 42 -11.49 14.50 -5.03
N ILE A 43 -11.80 13.71 -4.00
CA ILE A 43 -11.81 14.18 -2.61
C ILE A 43 -10.40 14.61 -2.19
N VAL A 44 -9.38 13.81 -2.51
CA VAL A 44 -7.98 14.14 -2.22
C VAL A 44 -7.57 15.42 -2.93
N ALA A 45 -7.97 15.62 -4.19
CA ALA A 45 -7.68 16.84 -4.95
C ALA A 45 -8.34 18.10 -4.33
N ILE A 46 -9.52 17.96 -3.71
CA ILE A 46 -10.21 19.08 -3.04
C ILE A 46 -9.54 19.39 -1.70
N VAL A 47 -9.16 18.36 -0.93
CA VAL A 47 -8.59 18.51 0.42
C VAL A 47 -7.13 18.95 0.36
N ALA A 48 -6.35 18.40 -0.56
CA ALA A 48 -4.93 18.65 -0.64
C ALA A 48 -4.64 19.88 -1.51
N LYS A 49 -4.42 21.01 -0.85
CA LYS A 49 -3.95 22.25 -1.50
C LYS A 49 -2.54 22.12 -2.08
N ASN A 50 -1.73 21.20 -1.56
CA ASN A 50 -0.34 20.97 -1.95
C ASN A 50 -0.14 19.54 -2.44
N LEU A 51 0.19 19.38 -3.73
CA LEU A 51 0.52 18.09 -4.34
C LEU A 51 1.72 17.42 -3.66
N GLY A 52 2.70 18.22 -3.21
CA GLY A 52 3.88 17.73 -2.50
C GLY A 52 3.54 16.97 -1.21
N THR A 53 2.53 17.42 -0.47
CA THR A 53 2.07 16.77 0.76
C THR A 53 1.44 15.41 0.47
N VAL A 54 0.62 15.32 -0.58
CA VAL A 54 -0.01 14.05 -1.00
C VAL A 54 1.04 13.05 -1.47
N LEU A 55 1.99 13.51 -2.30
CA LEU A 55 3.08 12.69 -2.81
C LEU A 55 3.99 12.22 -1.68
N GLY A 56 4.31 13.08 -0.71
CA GLY A 56 5.13 12.72 0.44
C GLY A 56 4.46 11.68 1.34
N ILE A 57 3.17 11.85 1.65
CA ILE A 57 2.41 10.88 2.45
C ILE A 57 2.30 9.54 1.71
N THR A 58 1.89 9.58 0.44
CA THR A 58 1.72 8.36 -0.37
C THR A 58 3.06 7.64 -0.57
N GLY A 59 4.14 8.38 -0.79
CA GLY A 59 5.49 7.85 -0.91
C GLY A 59 5.99 7.22 0.39
N ALA A 60 5.82 7.89 1.53
CA ALA A 60 6.21 7.37 2.83
C ALA A 60 5.47 6.07 3.19
N ILE A 61 4.14 6.06 3.02
CA ILE A 61 3.32 4.88 3.32
C ILE A 61 3.60 3.74 2.32
N GLY A 62 3.63 4.06 1.02
CA GLY A 62 3.84 3.08 -0.04
C GLY A 62 5.22 2.43 0.04
N SER A 63 6.27 3.24 0.23
CA SER A 63 7.65 2.75 0.37
C SER A 63 7.82 1.88 1.62
N SER A 64 7.34 2.35 2.78
CA SER A 64 7.43 1.57 4.03
C SER A 64 6.74 0.21 3.91
N THR A 65 5.61 0.17 3.21
CA THR A 65 4.85 -1.06 2.98
C THR A 65 5.58 -2.03 2.07
N ILE A 66 6.05 -1.57 0.91
CA ILE A 66 6.67 -2.46 -0.10
C ILE A 66 8.08 -2.88 0.33
N MET A 67 8.86 -1.96 0.90
CA MET A 67 10.29 -2.15 1.14
C MET A 67 10.60 -2.84 2.47
N MET A 68 9.77 -2.64 3.50
CA MET A 68 10.00 -3.23 4.83
C MET A 68 8.92 -4.22 5.24
N ILE A 69 7.63 -3.87 5.12
CA ILE A 69 6.54 -4.70 5.64
C ILE A 69 6.35 -5.97 4.79
N LEU A 70 6.32 -5.84 3.46
CA LEU A 70 6.10 -6.95 2.54
C LEU A 70 7.16 -8.07 2.62
N PRO A 71 8.48 -7.80 2.55
CA PRO A 71 9.50 -8.85 2.69
C PRO A 71 9.50 -9.46 4.09
N SER A 72 9.19 -8.69 5.14
CA SER A 72 9.09 -9.20 6.51
C SER A 72 7.96 -10.23 6.65
N ILE A 73 6.78 -9.95 6.10
CA ILE A 73 5.64 -10.88 6.13
C ILE A 73 5.93 -12.12 5.27
N MET A 74 6.50 -11.95 4.07
CA MET A 74 6.88 -13.08 3.22
C MET A 74 7.90 -13.98 3.91
N TYR A 75 8.90 -13.39 4.57
CA TYR A 75 9.93 -14.12 5.30
C TYR A 75 9.36 -14.90 6.49
N LEU A 76 8.46 -14.28 7.28
CA LEU A 76 7.75 -14.96 8.36
C LEU A 76 6.91 -16.13 7.85
N ARG A 77 6.14 -15.94 6.76
CA ARG A 77 5.37 -17.05 6.15
C ARG A 77 6.28 -18.16 5.64
N TYR A 78 7.42 -17.82 5.03
CA TYR A 78 8.38 -18.79 4.56
C TYR A 78 8.97 -19.61 5.72
N LEU A 79 9.36 -18.97 6.83
CA LEU A 79 9.88 -19.65 8.01
C LEU A 79 8.85 -20.60 8.65
N VAL A 80 7.59 -20.15 8.77
CA VAL A 80 6.48 -20.98 9.28
C VAL A 80 6.27 -22.19 8.38
N LYS A 81 6.28 -22.00 7.05
CA LYS A 81 6.10 -23.10 6.09
C LYS A 81 7.29 -24.06 6.05
N ALA A 82 8.51 -23.56 6.26
CA ALA A 82 9.74 -24.35 6.25
C ALA A 82 10.00 -25.13 7.55
N LYS A 83 9.12 -25.04 8.57
CA LYS A 83 9.27 -25.67 9.91
C LYS A 83 10.64 -25.44 10.57
N LYS A 84 11.42 -24.44 10.14
CA LYS A 84 12.75 -24.13 10.67
C LYS A 84 12.63 -23.13 11.81
N THR A 85 11.98 -23.59 12.89
CA THR A 85 11.49 -22.79 14.01
C THR A 85 12.50 -22.63 15.17
N ASN A 86 13.82 -22.74 14.92
CA ASN A 86 14.81 -22.64 16.00
C ASN A 86 15.57 -21.32 16.07
N ASN A 87 15.45 -20.45 15.07
CA ASN A 87 16.15 -19.18 15.06
C ASN A 87 15.23 -18.06 15.54
N VAL A 88 14.97 -18.04 16.85
CA VAL A 88 14.20 -16.98 17.54
C VAL A 88 14.76 -15.58 17.19
N LEU A 89 16.07 -15.48 16.94
CA LEU A 89 16.74 -14.28 16.43
C LEU A 89 16.21 -13.80 15.07
N LEU A 90 15.94 -14.70 14.12
CA LEU A 90 15.45 -14.33 12.79
C LEU A 90 13.99 -13.87 12.84
N VAL A 91 13.19 -14.48 13.73
CA VAL A 91 11.81 -14.04 13.99
C VAL A 91 11.82 -12.66 14.67
N ALA A 92 12.67 -12.47 15.68
CA ALA A 92 12.83 -11.19 16.36
C ALA A 92 13.32 -10.08 15.41
N LEU A 93 14.29 -10.37 14.53
CA LEU A 93 14.75 -9.43 13.52
C LEU A 93 13.66 -9.05 12.52
N SER A 94 12.87 -10.02 12.04
CA SER A 94 11.76 -9.72 11.13
C SER A 94 10.68 -8.85 11.79
N LEU A 95 10.38 -9.09 13.07
CA LEU A 95 9.49 -8.23 13.86
C LEU A 95 10.07 -6.83 14.05
N CYS A 96 11.38 -6.73 14.32
CA CYS A 96 12.06 -5.45 14.48
C CYS A 96 12.04 -4.62 13.20
N ILE A 97 12.26 -5.24 12.04
CA ILE A 97 12.18 -4.58 10.72
C ILE A 97 10.75 -4.11 10.43
N LEU A 98 9.74 -4.90 10.81
CA LEU A 98 8.34 -4.51 10.67
C LEU A 98 8.02 -3.27 11.52
N ILE A 99 8.43 -3.27 12.80
CA ILE A 99 8.25 -2.14 13.72
C ILE A 99 8.96 -0.90 13.17
N LEU A 100 10.21 -1.04 12.72
CA LEU A 100 10.95 0.05 12.09
C LEU A 100 10.22 0.60 10.87
N GLY A 101 9.67 -0.26 10.01
CA GLY A 101 8.87 0.17 8.85
C GLY A 101 7.64 1.01 9.23
N VAL A 102 6.95 0.64 10.31
CA VAL A 102 5.82 1.42 10.83
C VAL A 102 6.27 2.77 11.39
N VAL A 103 7.40 2.80 12.11
CA VAL A 103 7.97 4.04 12.67
C VAL A 103 8.43 4.98 11.55
N PHE A 104 9.16 4.49 10.56
CA PHE A 104 9.59 5.31 9.42
C PHE A 104 8.41 5.82 8.58
N GLY A 105 7.38 4.99 8.38
CA GLY A 105 6.17 5.40 7.70
C GLY A 105 5.45 6.54 8.44
N THR A 106 5.24 6.38 9.76
CA THR A 106 4.58 7.41 10.58
C THR A 106 5.39 8.70 10.67
N LEU A 107 6.71 8.62 10.91
CA LEU A 107 7.58 9.79 10.91
C LEU A 107 7.59 10.49 9.55
N GLY A 108 7.61 9.74 8.44
CA GLY A 108 7.52 10.29 7.10
C GLY A 108 6.21 11.06 6.87
N THR A 109 5.09 10.53 7.35
CA THR A 109 3.80 11.25 7.26
C THR A 109 3.78 12.53 8.10
N ILE A 110 4.32 12.50 9.33
CA ILE A 110 4.35 13.67 10.21
C ILE A 110 5.28 14.76 9.65
N ALA A 111 6.46 14.37 9.18
CA ALA A 111 7.42 15.29 8.56
C ALA A 111 6.81 15.97 7.32
N THR A 112 6.07 15.21 6.51
CA THR A 112 5.39 15.75 5.32
C THR A 112 4.29 16.75 5.70
N ILE A 113 3.57 16.52 6.80
CA ILE A 113 2.54 17.45 7.29
C ILE A 113 3.18 18.73 7.87
N GLN A 114 4.32 18.62 8.56
CA GLN A 114 5.04 19.79 9.09
C GLN A 114 5.71 20.65 8.02
N GLN A 115 6.02 20.08 6.85
CA GLN A 115 6.59 20.81 5.72
C GLN A 115 5.54 21.48 4.81
N SER A 116 4.25 21.27 5.09
CA SER A 116 3.12 21.84 4.32
C SER A 116 2.51 23.07 4.97
#